data_AF-A0A939EY85-F1
#
_entry.id   AF-A0A939EY85-F1
#
_cell.length_a   1.000
_cell.length_b   1.000
_cell.length_c   1.000
_cell.angle_alpha   90.00
_cell.angle_beta   90.00
_cell.angle_gamma   90.00
#
_symmetry.space_group_name_H-M   'P 1'
#
loop_
_entity.id
_entity.type
_entity.pdbx_description
1 polymer ?
#
loop_
_entity_poly.entity_id
_entity_poly.type
_entity_poly.pdbx_seq_one_letter_code
_entity_poly.pdbx_strand_id
1 'polypeptide(L)'
;MAKRAHHYRLHLEHTAAASPEQPIHTPLTLDFDNHDDVLQIADRLEARQLFTTPGQATEFAIGLKLFSEVMLKNREHALFVEFQPAFSEFMKKLKSAAQSTTQPEE
;
A
#
# COMPACT_ATOMS: atom_id res chain seq x y z
N MET A 1 -5.68 -23.67 9.34
CA MET A 1 -5.67 -23.66 7.86
C MET A 1 -4.65 -22.62 7.41
N ALA A 2 -3.73 -22.98 6.50
CA ALA A 2 -2.77 -22.00 5.98
C ALA A 2 -3.55 -20.88 5.29
N LYS A 3 -3.46 -19.67 5.83
CA LYS A 3 -4.15 -18.50 5.30
C LYS A 3 -3.58 -18.25 3.91
N ARG A 4 -4.39 -18.38 2.85
CA ARG A 4 -3.95 -18.14 1.48
C ARG A 4 -3.42 -16.70 1.42
N ALA A 5 -2.17 -16.55 0.99
CA ALA A 5 -1.53 -15.27 0.77
C ALA A 5 -1.10 -15.17 -0.69
N HIS A 6 -1.12 -13.96 -1.21
CA HIS A 6 -0.51 -13.62 -2.49
C HIS A 6 0.98 -13.40 -2.26
N HIS A 7 1.80 -13.89 -3.19
CA HIS A 7 3.25 -13.79 -3.15
C HIS A 7 3.71 -12.78 -4.20
N TYR A 8 4.54 -11.82 -3.79
CA TYR A 8 5.01 -10.75 -4.63
C TYR A 8 6.52 -10.58 -4.52
N ARG A 9 7.11 -10.03 -5.59
CA ARG A 9 8.49 -9.53 -5.62
C ARG A 9 8.47 -8.05 -5.97
N LEU A 10 9.10 -7.24 -5.14
CA LEU A 10 9.36 -5.83 -5.40
C LEU A 10 10.82 -5.66 -5.81
N HIS A 11 11.04 -4.91 -6.89
CA HIS A 11 12.36 -4.44 -7.30
C HIS A 11 12.36 -2.91 -7.23
N LEU A 12 13.24 -2.34 -6.42
CA LEU A 12 13.40 -0.90 -6.26
C LEU A 12 14.78 -0.48 -6.76
N GLU A 13 14.79 0.30 -7.84
CA GLU A 13 15.98 0.85 -8.46
C GLU A 13 16.12 2.33 -8.12
N HIS A 14 17.29 2.73 -7.63
CA HIS A 14 17.59 4.13 -7.37
C HIS A 14 18.01 4.77 -8.71
N THR A 15 17.12 5.58 -9.30
CA THR A 15 17.32 6.12 -10.66
C THR A 15 17.99 7.50 -10.68
N ALA A 16 17.81 8.29 -9.62
CA ALA A 16 18.42 9.60 -9.48
C ALA A 16 18.57 9.97 -7.99
N ALA A 17 19.72 10.54 -7.64
CA ALA A 17 19.98 11.05 -6.31
C ALA A 17 19.39 12.47 -6.13
N ALA A 18 19.03 12.82 -4.89
CA ALA A 18 18.49 14.15 -4.57
C ALA A 18 19.53 15.27 -4.68
N SER A 19 20.82 14.93 -4.69
CA SER A 19 21.91 15.87 -4.92
C SER A 19 23.04 15.16 -5.69
N PRO A 20 23.82 15.89 -6.52
CA PRO A 20 24.86 15.28 -7.36
C PRO A 20 25.95 14.51 -6.60
N GLU A 21 26.15 14.84 -5.33
CA GLU A 21 27.18 14.26 -4.46
C GLU A 21 26.73 12.96 -3.78
N GLN A 22 25.43 12.63 -3.84
CA GLN A 22 24.89 11.44 -3.20
C GLN A 22 25.06 10.23 -4.13
N PRO A 23 25.58 9.09 -3.61
CA PRO A 23 25.74 7.89 -4.42
C PRO A 23 24.37 7.28 -4.75
N ILE A 24 24.26 6.76 -5.98
CA ILE A 24 23.16 5.87 -6.36
C ILE A 24 23.41 4.51 -5.70
N HIS A 25 22.38 3.99 -5.04
CA HIS A 25 22.45 2.70 -4.36
C HIS A 25 22.13 1.57 -5.34
N THR A 26 22.72 0.39 -5.08
CA THR A 26 22.38 -0.83 -5.83
C THR A 26 20.89 -1.15 -5.67
N PRO A 27 20.22 -1.67 -6.71
CA PRO A 27 18.82 -2.03 -6.62
C PRO A 27 18.52 -3.02 -5.49
N LEU A 28 17.39 -2.83 -4.82
CA LEU A 28 16.88 -3.72 -3.78
C LEU A 28 15.83 -4.65 -4.38
N THR A 29 15.95 -5.96 -4.12
CA THR A 29 14.87 -6.93 -4.37
C THR A 29 14.32 -7.44 -3.05
N LEU A 30 12.99 -7.43 -2.91
CA LEU A 30 12.27 -7.88 -1.72
C LEU A 30 11.12 -8.80 -2.12
N ASP A 31 11.13 -10.03 -1.58
CA ASP A 31 10.00 -10.95 -1.68
C ASP A 31 9.10 -10.78 -0.44
N PHE A 32 7.79 -10.69 -0.64
CA PHE A 32 6.84 -10.52 0.44
C PHE A 32 5.48 -11.17 0.15
N ASP A 33 4.79 -11.50 1.24
CA ASP A 33 3.44 -12.07 1.20
C ASP A 33 2.43 -11.04 1.67
N ASN A 34 1.27 -10.98 1.00
CA ASN A 34 0.14 -10.15 1.42
C ASN A 34 -1.17 -10.96 1.37
N HIS A 35 -2.08 -10.70 2.30
CA HIS A 35 -3.40 -11.35 2.28
C HIS A 35 -4.34 -10.81 1.20
N ASP A 36 -4.13 -9.56 0.79
CA ASP A 36 -4.93 -8.90 -0.23
C ASP A 36 -4.22 -8.94 -1.59
N ASP A 37 -5.01 -8.88 -2.67
CA ASP A 37 -4.47 -8.67 -4.01
C ASP A 37 -4.02 -7.21 -4.19
N VAL A 38 -2.72 -6.96 -4.06
CA VAL A 38 -2.14 -5.61 -4.08
C VAL A 38 -2.32 -4.95 -5.45
N LEU A 39 -2.19 -5.71 -6.54
CA LEU A 39 -2.28 -5.19 -7.90
C LEU A 39 -3.73 -4.80 -8.22
N GLN A 40 -4.69 -5.66 -7.89
CA GLN A 40 -6.11 -5.33 -8.07
C GLN A 40 -6.52 -4.10 -7.24
N ILE A 41 -5.94 -3.93 -6.05
CA ILE A 41 -6.22 -2.75 -5.22
C ILE A 41 -5.62 -1.49 -5.84
N ALA A 42 -4.39 -1.53 -6.35
CA ALA A 42 -3.79 -0.41 -7.08
C ALA A 42 -4.69 0.02 -8.26
N ASP A 43 -5.09 -0.92 -9.11
CA ASP A 43 -5.98 -0.66 -10.26
C ASP A 43 -7.29 0.02 -9.83
N ARG A 44 -7.91 -0.46 -8.74
CA ARG A 44 -9.14 0.12 -8.20
C ARG A 44 -8.94 1.54 -7.65
N LEU A 45 -7.80 1.82 -7.02
CA LEU A 45 -7.53 3.16 -6.49
C LEU A 45 -7.20 4.16 -7.60
N GLU A 46 -6.48 3.73 -8.63
CA GLU A 46 -6.22 4.52 -9.84
C GLU A 46 -7.53 4.86 -10.57
N ALA A 47 -8.40 3.86 -10.80
CA ALA A 47 -9.69 4.06 -11.46
C ALA A 47 -10.61 5.05 -10.71
N ARG A 48 -10.46 5.12 -9.38
CA ARG A 48 -11.21 6.06 -8.52
C ARG A 48 -10.62 7.47 -8.50
N GLN A 49 -9.46 7.69 -9.12
CA GLN A 49 -8.75 8.96 -9.09
C GLN A 49 -8.57 9.46 -7.66
N LEU A 50 -8.16 8.55 -6.75
CA LEU A 50 -8.02 8.86 -5.33
C LEU A 50 -7.09 10.05 -5.08
N PHE A 51 -6.09 10.22 -5.96
CA PHE A 51 -5.22 11.38 -6.01
C PHE A 51 -5.20 11.95 -7.43
N THR A 52 -4.89 13.23 -7.55
CA THR A 52 -4.86 13.95 -8.84
C THR A 52 -3.59 13.68 -9.64
N THR A 53 -2.49 13.30 -8.98
CA THR A 53 -1.22 13.02 -9.64
C THR A 53 -1.20 11.56 -10.12
N PRO A 54 -0.93 11.29 -11.41
CA PRO A 54 -0.80 9.93 -11.93
C PRO A 54 0.23 9.11 -11.15
N GLY A 55 -0.09 7.85 -10.86
CA GLY A 55 0.80 6.92 -10.16
C GLY A 55 0.76 7.01 -8.64
N GLN A 56 0.30 8.12 -8.04
CA GLN A 56 0.22 8.24 -6.58
C GLN A 56 -0.76 7.25 -5.95
N ALA A 57 -1.82 6.87 -6.65
CA ALA A 57 -2.76 5.86 -6.13
C ALA A 57 -2.12 4.47 -6.08
N THR A 58 -1.31 4.13 -7.09
CA THR A 58 -0.48 2.92 -7.11
C THR A 58 0.58 2.93 -6.01
N GLU A 59 1.35 4.01 -5.87
CA GLU A 59 2.34 4.18 -4.79
C GLU A 59 1.69 4.01 -3.41
N PHE A 60 0.56 4.68 -3.20
CA PHE A 60 -0.21 4.60 -1.98
C PHE A 60 -0.74 3.17 -1.71
N ALA A 61 -1.27 2.48 -2.72
CA ALA A 61 -1.74 1.11 -2.58
C ALA A 61 -0.62 0.16 -2.14
N ILE A 62 0.53 0.22 -2.81
CA ILE A 62 1.71 -0.61 -2.51
C ILE A 62 2.20 -0.32 -1.09
N GLY A 63 2.42 0.96 -0.77
CA GLY A 63 2.92 1.39 0.54
C GLY A 63 1.97 0.99 1.67
N LEU A 64 0.67 1.23 1.50
CA LEU A 64 -0.36 0.87 2.48
C LEU A 64 -0.38 -0.64 2.74
N LYS A 65 -0.26 -1.46 1.68
CA LYS A 65 -0.32 -2.91 1.81
C LYS A 65 0.94 -3.51 2.41
N LEU A 66 2.11 -3.00 2.04
CA LEU A 66 3.37 -3.39 2.68
C LEU A 66 3.35 -3.03 4.18
N PHE A 67 3.01 -1.79 4.51
CA PHE A 67 2.98 -1.32 5.90
C PHE A 67 1.95 -2.07 6.75
N SER A 68 0.71 -2.17 6.28
CA SER A 68 -0.37 -2.79 7.05
C SER A 68 -0.14 -4.28 7.31
N GLU A 69 0.47 -5.01 6.39
CA GLU A 69 0.80 -6.42 6.60
C GLU A 69 1.93 -6.60 7.63
N VAL A 70 2.95 -5.74 7.61
CA VAL A 70 3.98 -5.71 8.67
C VAL A 70 3.34 -5.40 10.03
N MET A 71 2.44 -4.41 10.08
CA MET A 71 1.72 -4.05 11.30
C MET A 71 0.90 -5.24 11.83
N LEU A 72 0.18 -5.96 10.97
CA LEU A 72 -0.64 -7.13 11.36
C LEU A 72 0.21 -8.29 11.87
N LYS A 73 1.35 -8.57 11.22
CA LYS A 73 2.30 -9.62 11.65
C LYS A 73 2.95 -9.30 13.00
N ASN A 74 3.06 -8.02 13.33
CA ASN A 74 3.72 -7.53 14.55
C ASN A 74 2.76 -6.78 15.47
N ARG A 75 1.49 -7.17 15.53
CA ARG A 75 0.41 -6.38 16.18
C ARG A 75 0.66 -5.97 17.63
N GLU A 76 1.51 -6.69 18.36
CA GLU A 76 1.85 -6.45 19.76
C GLU A 76 3.08 -5.53 19.93
N HIS A 77 3.72 -5.12 18.83
CA HIS A 77 4.87 -4.22 18.86
C HIS A 77 4.45 -2.83 19.34
N ALA A 78 5.24 -2.22 20.24
CA ALA A 78 4.90 -0.96 20.91
C ALA A 78 4.50 0.16 19.93
N LEU A 79 5.21 0.31 18.82
CA LEU A 79 4.89 1.29 17.76
C LEU A 79 3.49 1.10 17.13
N PHE A 80 2.97 -0.13 17.10
CA PHE A 80 1.72 -0.46 16.44
C PHE A 80 0.54 -0.50 17.40
N VAL A 81 0.74 -0.88 18.67
CA VAL A 81 -0.34 -0.95 19.66
C VAL A 81 -1.06 0.39 19.81
N GLU A 82 -0.30 1.48 19.94
CA GLU A 82 -0.88 2.82 20.10
C GLU A 82 -1.44 3.38 18.78
N PHE A 83 -0.89 2.97 17.64
CA PHE A 83 -1.29 3.46 16.32
C PHE A 83 -2.49 2.70 15.70
N GLN A 84 -2.69 1.44 16.09
CA GLN A 84 -3.71 0.56 15.51
C GLN A 84 -5.13 1.14 15.50
N PRO A 85 -5.61 1.83 16.57
CA PRO A 85 -6.95 2.41 16.56
C PRO A 85 -7.12 3.46 15.46
N ALA A 86 -6.17 4.40 15.35
CA ALA A 86 -6.17 5.44 14.32
C ALA A 86 -6.05 4.85 12.91
N PHE A 87 -5.18 3.86 12.73
CA PHE A 87 -5.05 3.15 11.45
C PHE A 87 -6.35 2.43 11.05
N SER A 88 -7.05 1.84 12.02
CA SER A 88 -8.33 1.16 11.77
C SER A 88 -9.42 2.13 11.33
N GLU A 89 -9.50 3.30 11.95
CA GLU A 89 -10.42 4.37 11.53
C GLU A 89 -10.09 4.89 10.13
N PHE A 90 -8.81 5.12 9.83
CA PHE A 90 -8.35 5.50 8.51
C PHE A 90 -8.79 4.48 7.44
N MET A 91 -8.57 3.18 7.70
CA MET A 91 -8.96 2.12 6.77
C MET A 91 -10.46 2.03 6.56
N LYS A 92 -11.28 2.33 7.58
CA LYS A 92 -12.75 2.42 7.43
C LYS A 92 -13.13 3.55 6.47
N LYS A 93 -12.57 4.75 6.66
CA LYS A 93 -12.84 5.91 5.79
C LYS A 93 -12.38 5.66 4.35
N LEU A 94 -11.20 5.08 4.16
CA LEU A 94 -10.67 4.76 2.84
C LEU A 94 -11.57 3.78 2.08
N LYS A 95 -12.08 2.76 2.78
CA LYS A 95 -12.98 1.75 2.20
C LYS A 95 -14.40 2.28 1.97
N SER A 96 -14.93 3.12 2.85
CA SER A 96 -16.27 3.70 2.68
C SER A 96 -16.32 4.64 1.47
N ALA A 97 -15.28 5.45 1.27
CA ALA A 97 -15.12 6.25 0.06
C ALA A 97 -15.01 5.40 -1.22
N ALA A 98 -14.72 4.10 -1.10
CA ALA A 98 -14.67 3.16 -2.23
C ALA A 98 -16.04 2.56 -2.58
N GLN A 99 -17.01 2.62 -1.67
CA GLN A 99 -18.35 2.09 -1.87
C GLN A 99 -19.31 3.14 -2.45
N SER A 100 -18.98 4.43 -2.35
CA SER A 100 -19.84 5.55 -2.76
C SER A 100 -19.80 5.91 -4.25
N THR A 101 -19.03 5.20 -5.08
CA THR A 101 -18.90 5.49 -6.53
C THR A 101 -19.75 4.57 -7.42
N THR A 102 -20.74 3.86 -6.85
CA THR A 102 -21.68 3.03 -7.64
C THR A 102 -23.09 3.61 -7.52
N GLN A 103 -23.40 4.63 -8.30
CA GLN A 103 -24.75 4.96 -8.70
C GLN A 103 -24.70 5.42 -10.17
N PRO A 104 -25.26 4.66 -11.12
CA PRO A 104 -25.58 5.20 -12.42
C PRO A 104 -26.79 6.12 -12.24
N GLU A 105 -26.65 7.39 -12.62
CA GLU A 105 -27.81 8.26 -12.82
C GLU A 105 -28.58 7.74 -14.05
N GLU A 106 -29.87 7.44 -13.87
CA GLU A 106 -30.85 7.19 -14.93
C GLU A 106 -31.19 8.46 -15.71
#